data_AF-A0A7J3T9W2-F1
#
_entry.id   AF-A0A7J3T9W2-F1
#
_cell.length_a   1.000
_cell.length_b   1.000
_cell.length_c   1.000
_cell.angle_alpha   90.00
_cell.angle_beta   90.00
_cell.angle_gamma   90.00
#
_symmetry.space_group_name_H-M   'P 1'
#
loop_
_entity.id
_entity.type
_entity.pdbx_description
1 polymer ?
#
loop_
_entity_poly.entity_id
_entity_poly.type
_entity_poly.pdbx_seq_one_letter_code
_entity_poly.pdbx_strand_id
1 'polypeptide(L)'
;MGLLQKDGKGNISWIRARLILEFENEEKAEHILKSLEADNYEFIKCQREGKRVVCESSSNKASTLLHTLDDFLSCIILSDEVYRNI
;
A
#
# COMPACT_ATOMS: atom_id res chain seq x y z
N MET A 1 -3.86 13.58 4.41
CA MET A 1 -3.59 14.19 3.07
C MET A 1 -4.13 13.23 2.02
N GLY A 2 -5.47 13.19 1.94
CA GLY A 2 -6.21 12.08 1.37
C GLY A 2 -6.19 11.98 -0.14
N LEU A 3 -6.19 10.73 -0.61
CA LEU A 3 -6.48 10.25 -1.96
C LEU A 3 -7.34 11.23 -2.78
N LEU A 4 -6.66 12.03 -3.60
CA LEU A 4 -7.29 13.02 -4.46
C LEU A 4 -8.18 12.34 -5.51
N GLN A 5 -9.40 12.87 -5.61
CA GLN A 5 -10.45 12.52 -6.57
C GLN A 5 -9.92 12.43 -8.02
N LYS A 6 -10.51 11.49 -8.77
CA LYS A 6 -10.20 11.17 -10.18
C LYS A 6 -10.53 12.27 -11.20
N ASP A 7 -10.90 13.48 -10.78
CA ASP A 7 -11.47 14.51 -11.67
C ASP A 7 -10.59 15.77 -11.72
N GLY A 8 -9.34 15.62 -12.17
CA GLY A 8 -8.46 16.76 -12.41
C GLY A 8 -8.66 17.36 -13.81
N LYS A 9 -9.45 18.42 -13.94
CA LYS A 9 -9.37 19.34 -15.09
C LYS A 9 -8.07 20.16 -14.96
N GLY A 10 -7.07 19.88 -15.81
CA GLY A 10 -5.83 20.65 -15.91
C GLY A 10 -4.60 19.82 -16.31
N ASN A 11 -3.52 20.49 -16.70
CA ASN A 11 -2.26 19.90 -17.18
C ASN A 11 -1.38 19.37 -16.02
N ILE A 12 -1.96 18.61 -15.09
CA ILE A 12 -1.25 18.09 -13.92
C ILE A 12 -0.81 16.65 -14.20
N SER A 13 0.50 16.41 -14.32
CA SER A 13 1.04 15.05 -14.44
C SER A 13 0.88 14.32 -13.11
N TRP A 14 0.18 13.18 -13.14
CA TRP A 14 0.06 12.27 -12.00
C TRP A 14 0.86 11.00 -12.29
N ILE A 15 1.44 10.44 -11.24
CA ILE A 15 2.20 9.20 -11.25
C ILE A 15 1.42 8.19 -10.42
N ARG A 16 1.28 6.96 -10.92
CA ARG A 16 0.63 5.85 -10.21
C ARG A 16 1.63 4.73 -9.97
N ALA A 17 1.51 4.11 -8.80
CA ALA A 17 2.18 2.86 -8.47
C ALA A 17 1.14 1.81 -8.14
N ARG A 18 1.40 0.58 -8.58
CA ARG A 18 0.67 -0.62 -8.18
C ARG A 18 1.67 -1.64 -7.66
N LEU A 19 1.46 -2.08 -6.43
CA LEU A 19 2.25 -3.11 -5.77
C LEU A 19 1.39 -4.38 -5.65
N ILE A 20 1.99 -5.53 -5.90
CA ILE A 20 1.35 -6.84 -5.74
C ILE A 20 2.29 -7.67 -4.88
N LEU A 21 1.84 -8.00 -3.68
CA LEU A 21 2.59 -8.77 -2.69
C LEU A 21 1.95 -10.15 -2.60
N GLU A 22 2.74 -11.20 -2.80
CA GLU A 22 2.28 -12.58 -2.70
C GLU A 22 2.81 -13.21 -1.41
N PHE A 23 1.90 -13.78 -0.63
CA PHE A 23 2.20 -14.44 0.64
C PHE A 23 2.02 -15.96 0.52
N GLU A 24 2.52 -16.68 1.52
CA GLU A 24 2.52 -18.14 1.57
C GLU A 24 1.10 -18.72 1.58
N ASN A 25 0.20 -18.10 2.34
CA ASN A 25 -1.19 -18.53 2.50
C ASN A 25 -2.14 -17.33 2.65
N GLU A 26 -3.44 -17.58 2.60
CA GLU A 26 -4.46 -16.53 2.71
C GLU A 26 -4.51 -15.88 4.10
N GLU A 27 -4.29 -16.66 5.15
CA GLU A 27 -4.31 -16.21 6.54
C GLU A 27 -3.23 -15.15 6.78
N LYS A 28 -2.00 -15.40 6.34
CA LYS A 28 -0.89 -14.46 6.40
C LYS A 28 -1.20 -13.19 5.61
N ALA A 29 -1.75 -13.30 4.40
CA ALA A 29 -2.15 -12.14 3.62
C ALA A 29 -3.23 -11.29 4.33
N GLU A 30 -4.18 -11.92 5.00
CA GLU A 30 -5.22 -11.24 5.80
C GLU A 30 -4.63 -10.55 7.03
N HIS A 31 -3.76 -11.23 7.78
CA HIS A 31 -3.10 -10.66 8.95
C HIS A 31 -2.27 -9.43 8.58
N ILE A 32 -1.45 -9.54 7.53
CA ILE A 32 -0.63 -8.43 7.05
C ILE A 32 -1.52 -7.26 6.61
N LEU A 33 -2.61 -7.51 5.84
CA LEU A 33 -3.51 -6.44 5.42
C LEU A 33 -4.14 -5.71 6.62
N LYS A 34 -4.61 -6.45 7.63
CA LYS A 34 -5.19 -5.88 8.86
C LYS A 34 -4.19 -5.02 9.62
N SER A 35 -2.93 -5.44 9.69
CA SER A 35 -1.86 -4.64 10.31
C SER A 35 -1.59 -3.34 9.55
N LEU A 36 -1.76 -3.34 8.22
CA LEU A 36 -1.51 -2.16 7.37
C LEU A 36 -2.68 -1.17 7.32
N GLU A 37 -3.92 -1.66 7.48
CA GLU A 37 -5.13 -0.80 7.49
C GLU A 37 -5.14 0.20 8.65
N ALA A 38 -4.51 -0.15 9.77
CA ALA A 38 -4.43 0.71 10.96
C ALA A 38 -3.65 2.02 10.72
N ASP A 39 -2.63 1.99 9.86
CA ASP A 39 -1.67 3.10 9.70
C ASP A 39 -1.75 3.84 8.35
N ASN A 40 -2.19 3.17 7.26
CA ASN A 40 -1.84 3.64 5.90
C ASN A 40 -3.01 4.10 5.00
N TYR A 41 -4.25 4.18 5.54
CA TYR A 41 -5.46 4.40 4.74
C TYR A 41 -5.50 5.72 3.95
N GLU A 42 -4.77 6.75 4.39
CA GLU A 42 -4.80 8.06 3.72
C GLU A 42 -4.01 8.12 2.39
N PHE A 43 -3.02 7.23 2.19
CA PHE A 43 -2.01 7.39 1.13
C PHE A 43 -1.92 6.22 0.15
N ILE A 44 -2.31 5.02 0.58
CA ILE A 44 -2.27 3.81 -0.23
C ILE A 44 -3.52 3.00 0.02
N LYS A 45 -4.17 2.56 -1.06
CA LYS A 45 -5.33 1.67 -0.97
C LYS A 45 -4.88 0.25 -1.19
N CYS A 46 -5.14 -0.63 -0.24
CA CYS A 46 -4.82 -2.05 -0.36
C CYS A 46 -6.09 -2.89 -0.35
N GLN A 47 -6.05 -3.99 -1.10
CA GLN A 47 -7.11 -5.00 -1.14
C GLN A 47 -6.48 -6.39 -1.18
N ARG A 48 -7.15 -7.38 -0.56
CA ARG A 48 -6.71 -8.78 -0.62
C ARG A 48 -7.35 -9.48 -1.83
N GLU A 49 -6.56 -10.26 -2.53
CA GLU A 49 -6.97 -11.17 -3.60
C GLU A 49 -6.40 -12.57 -3.31
N GLY A 50 -7.12 -13.37 -2.52
CA GLY A 50 -6.64 -14.68 -2.04
C GLY A 50 -5.40 -14.55 -1.16
N LYS A 51 -4.28 -15.14 -1.59
CA LYS A 51 -2.96 -15.04 -0.93
C LYS A 51 -2.16 -13.79 -1.33
N ARG A 52 -2.77 -12.85 -2.06
CA ARG A 52 -2.11 -11.62 -2.53
C ARG A 52 -2.71 -10.39 -1.86
N VAL A 53 -1.87 -9.38 -1.66
CA VAL A 53 -2.31 -8.02 -1.31
C VAL A 53 -1.92 -7.09 -2.46
N VAL A 54 -2.92 -6.43 -3.03
CA VAL A 54 -2.78 -5.49 -4.14
C VAL A 54 -2.96 -4.08 -3.58
N CYS A 55 -1.95 -3.23 -3.78
CA CYS A 55 -1.94 -1.87 -3.28
C CYS A 55 -1.75 -0.85 -4.39
N GLU A 56 -2.49 0.25 -4.33
CA GLU A 56 -2.45 1.34 -5.30
C GLU A 56 -2.22 2.68 -4.60
N SER A 57 -1.28 3.47 -5.14
CA SER A 57 -1.04 4.84 -4.70
C SER A 57 -0.81 5.75 -5.90
N SER A 58 -1.10 7.04 -5.72
CA SER A 58 -0.92 8.04 -6.75
C SER A 58 -0.45 9.36 -6.16
N SER A 59 0.43 10.05 -6.86
CA SER A 59 0.94 11.36 -6.46
C SER A 59 1.22 12.25 -7.67
N ASN A 60 1.27 13.56 -7.45
CA ASN A 60 1.74 14.53 -8.44
C ASN A 60 3.27 14.76 -8.39
N LYS A 61 3.97 14.12 -7.44
CA LYS A 61 5.42 14.21 -7.27
C LYS A 61 6.02 12.80 -7.12
N ALA A 62 7.04 12.51 -7.92
CA ALA A 62 7.73 11.22 -7.88
C ALA A 62 8.38 10.95 -6.51
N SER A 63 8.98 11.97 -5.90
CA SER A 63 9.61 11.85 -4.58
C SER A 63 8.60 11.50 -3.48
N THR A 64 7.44 12.17 -3.48
CA THR A 64 6.37 11.85 -2.52
C THR A 64 5.89 10.42 -2.69
N LEU A 65 5.67 9.96 -3.92
CA LEU A 65 5.30 8.57 -4.18
C LEU A 65 6.38 7.60 -3.70
N LEU A 66 7.65 7.90 -3.95
CA LEU A 66 8.78 7.07 -3.53
C LEU A 66 8.84 6.94 -2.00
N HIS A 67 8.74 8.05 -1.27
CA HIS A 67 8.71 8.03 0.20
C HIS A 67 7.53 7.22 0.74
N THR A 68 6.32 7.43 0.19
CA THR A 68 5.14 6.65 0.59
C THR A 68 5.34 5.15 0.37
N LEU A 69 5.94 4.75 -0.75
CA LEU A 69 6.21 3.33 -1.02
C LEU A 69 7.29 2.76 -0.11
N ASP A 70 8.33 3.54 0.21
CA ASP A 70 9.42 3.12 1.10
C ASP A 70 8.95 2.91 2.54
N ASP A 71 8.16 3.86 3.07
CA ASP A 71 7.51 3.75 4.38
C ASP A 71 6.56 2.54 4.41
N PHE A 72 5.76 2.38 3.35
CA PHE A 72 4.80 1.27 3.24
C PHE A 72 5.49 -0.10 3.24
N LEU A 73 6.56 -0.27 2.45
CA LEU A 73 7.32 -1.52 2.40
C LEU A 73 8.00 -1.82 3.75
N SER A 74 8.46 -0.80 4.46
CA SER A 74 9.01 -0.95 5.81
C SER A 74 7.97 -1.50 6.79
N CYS A 75 6.74 -0.98 6.78
CA CYS A 75 5.64 -1.50 7.61
C CYS A 75 5.32 -2.98 7.28
N ILE A 76 5.39 -3.36 6.00
CA ILE A 76 5.16 -4.76 5.59
C ILE A 76 6.22 -5.67 6.16
N ILE A 77 7.49 -5.29 6.06
CA ILE A 77 8.61 -6.10 6.58
C ILE A 77 8.45 -6.31 8.08
N LEU A 78 8.15 -5.25 8.83
CA LEU A 78 7.91 -5.34 10.27
C LEU A 78 6.70 -6.23 10.59
N SER A 79 5.61 -6.11 9.83
CA SER A 79 4.41 -6.94 10.02
C SER A 79 4.70 -8.43 9.75
N ASP A 80 5.52 -8.74 8.73
CA ASP A 80 5.96 -10.12 8.43
C ASP A 80 6.85 -10.68 9.54
N GLU A 81 7.77 -9.87 10.06
CA GLU A 81 8.67 -10.25 11.16
C GLU A 81 7.90 -10.55 12.45
N VAL A 82 6.92 -9.68 12.79
CA VAL A 82 6.05 -9.91 13.95
C VAL A 82 5.22 -11.18 13.76
N TYR A 83 4.64 -11.39 12.58
CA TYR A 83 3.86 -12.61 12.28
C TYR A 83 4.68 -13.90 12.43
N ARG A 84 5.97 -13.90 12.04
CA ARG A 84 6.85 -15.08 12.18
C ARG A 84 7.23 -15.41 13.63
N ASN A 85 7.13 -14.43 14.54
CA ASN A 85 7.53 -14.56 15.94
C ASN A 85 6.35 -14.88 16.88
N ILE A 86 5.18 -15.17 16.33
CA ILE A 86 3.95 -15.57 17.05
C ILE A 86 3.66 -17.03 16.70
#